data_AF-A0AAU4GKH8-F1
#
_entry.id   AF-A0AAU4GKH8-F1
#
_cell.length_a   1.000
_cell.length_b   1.000
_cell.length_c   1.000
_cell.angle_alpha   90.00
_cell.angle_beta   90.00
_cell.angle_gamma   90.00
#
_symmetry.space_group_name_H-M   'P 1'
#
loop_
_entity.id
_entity.type
_entity.pdbx_description
1 polymer ?
#
loop_
_entity_poly.entity_id
_entity_poly.type
_entity_poly.pdbx_seq_one_letter_code
_entity_poly.pdbx_strand_id
1 'polypeptide(L)'
;MIIGEAGRAAQTVFGDVLPGGPVYGGPGGGGGRFEMDAAELESVIGLWQDQLEKITADARVIEEILAGLTAPGPDPASSGYVTMGTDSLVALQSQNLSMKQYVQDYLKKLQAAKDKTVAADQANADLGRAR
;
A
#
# COMPACT_ATOMS: atom_id res chain seq x y z
N MET A 1 -6.73 -17.44 -6.64
CA MET A 1 -6.14 -17.36 -5.28
C MET A 1 -5.20 -16.15 -5.25
N ILE A 2 -5.73 -14.93 -5.03
CA ILE A 2 -4.98 -13.66 -4.95
C ILE A 2 -4.98 -13.11 -3.51
N ILE A 3 -5.89 -13.60 -2.67
CA ILE A 3 -6.17 -13.12 -1.31
C ILE A 3 -4.99 -13.39 -0.36
N GLY A 4 -4.24 -14.49 -0.54
CA GLY A 4 -3.13 -14.85 0.34
C GLY A 4 -1.94 -13.90 0.26
N GLU A 5 -1.60 -13.39 -0.92
CA GLU A 5 -0.49 -12.44 -1.07
C GLU A 5 -0.89 -11.06 -0.55
N ALA A 6 -2.14 -10.65 -0.79
CA ALA A 6 -2.68 -9.37 -0.35
C ALA A 6 -2.98 -9.31 1.17
N GLY A 7 -3.24 -10.43 1.82
CA GLY A 7 -3.29 -10.49 3.29
C GLY A 7 -1.90 -10.37 3.91
N ARG A 8 -0.90 -11.05 3.32
CA ARG A 8 0.47 -11.10 3.85
C ARG A 8 1.21 -9.76 3.79
N ALA A 9 1.09 -9.02 2.69
CA ALA A 9 1.74 -7.72 2.59
C ALA A 9 1.07 -6.69 3.51
N ALA A 10 -0.25 -6.74 3.69
CA ALA A 10 -0.95 -5.90 4.68
C ALA A 10 -0.48 -6.21 6.10
N GLN A 11 -0.31 -7.49 6.47
CA GLN A 11 0.23 -7.87 7.78
C GLN A 11 1.69 -7.44 7.96
N THR A 12 2.50 -7.47 6.91
CA THR A 12 3.91 -7.04 6.97
C THR A 12 4.03 -5.55 7.23
N VAL A 13 3.12 -4.74 6.67
CA VAL A 13 3.17 -3.28 6.76
C VAL A 13 2.36 -2.75 7.96
N PHE A 14 1.22 -3.36 8.28
CA PHE A 14 0.24 -2.87 9.25
C PHE A 14 -0.09 -3.86 10.36
N GLY A 15 0.68 -4.93 10.54
CA GLY A 15 0.39 -5.99 11.52
C GLY A 15 0.18 -5.49 12.95
N ASP A 16 0.83 -4.38 13.32
CA ASP A 16 0.70 -3.76 14.64
C ASP A 16 -0.58 -2.93 14.83
N VAL A 17 -1.26 -2.57 13.74
CA VAL A 17 -2.41 -1.63 13.73
C VAL A 17 -3.75 -2.35 13.48
N LEU A 18 -3.71 -3.54 12.86
CA LEU A 18 -4.92 -4.29 12.54
C LEU A 18 -5.58 -4.85 13.82
N PRO A 19 -6.90 -4.65 14.01
CA PRO A 19 -7.64 -5.21 15.15
C PRO A 19 -7.76 -6.72 15.00
N GLY A 20 -6.78 -7.43 15.57
CA GLY A 20 -6.62 -8.87 15.44
C GLY A 20 -5.14 -9.21 15.57
N GLY A 21 -4.64 -9.25 16.81
CA GLY A 21 -3.35 -9.90 17.11
C GLY A 21 -3.29 -11.29 16.47
N PRO A 22 -2.11 -11.90 16.28
CA PRO A 22 -1.88 -12.97 15.30
C PRO A 22 -2.98 -14.06 15.34
N VAL A 23 -3.98 -13.97 14.46
CA VAL A 23 -5.06 -14.96 14.41
C VAL A 23 -4.66 -16.07 13.45
N TYR A 24 -4.20 -17.16 14.08
CA TYR A 24 -4.62 -18.54 13.84
C TYR A 24 -4.17 -19.24 12.54
N GLY A 25 -2.87 -19.48 12.45
CA GLY A 25 -2.37 -20.79 12.05
C GLY A 25 -1.81 -21.48 13.29
N GLY A 26 -2.57 -22.38 13.92
CA GLY A 26 -2.02 -23.27 14.94
C GLY A 26 -0.81 -24.03 14.39
N PRO A 27 0.07 -24.59 15.24
CA PRO A 27 1.26 -25.33 14.83
C PRO A 27 0.82 -26.69 14.27
N GLY A 28 0.31 -26.68 13.04
CA GLY A 28 -0.21 -27.85 12.36
C GLY A 28 -0.15 -27.58 10.87
N GLY A 29 0.75 -28.28 10.19
CA GLY A 29 0.99 -28.15 8.75
C GLY A 29 -0.31 -28.24 7.95
N GLY A 30 -0.75 -27.08 7.46
CA GLY A 30 -1.88 -26.93 6.56
C GLY A 30 -1.90 -25.47 6.17
N GLY A 31 -1.68 -25.17 4.89
CA GLY A 31 -1.63 -23.79 4.39
C GLY A 31 -2.86 -23.00 4.83
N GLY A 32 -2.69 -22.16 5.85
CA GLY A 32 -3.71 -21.26 6.36
C GLY A 32 -4.11 -20.30 5.25
N ARG A 33 -5.34 -20.45 4.77
CA ARG A 33 -5.93 -19.53 3.81
C ARG A 33 -6.27 -18.28 4.60
N PHE A 34 -5.64 -17.15 4.27
CA PHE A 34 -6.12 -15.83 4.68
C PHE A 34 -7.54 -15.68 4.12
N GLU A 35 -8.56 -15.96 4.92
CA GLU A 35 -9.93 -15.52 4.66
C GLU A 35 -10.19 -14.33 5.57
N MET A 36 -9.89 -13.14 5.05
CA MET A 36 -10.36 -11.88 5.66
C MET A 36 -11.82 -11.69 5.27
N ASP A 37 -12.65 -11.28 6.22
CA ASP A 37 -14.03 -10.91 5.92
C ASP A 37 -14.11 -9.54 5.20
N ALA A 38 -15.31 -9.16 4.75
CA ALA A 38 -15.50 -7.92 4.00
C ALA A 38 -15.18 -6.65 4.83
N ALA A 39 -15.32 -6.70 6.16
CA ALA A 39 -15.05 -5.56 7.05
C ALA A 39 -13.55 -5.43 7.36
N GLU A 40 -12.85 -6.56 7.52
CA GLU A 40 -11.40 -6.60 7.64
C GLU A 40 -10.73 -6.11 6.35
N LEU A 41 -11.22 -6.55 5.18
CA LEU A 41 -10.76 -6.06 3.88
C LEU A 41 -10.98 -4.55 3.74
N GLU A 42 -12.11 -4.02 4.18
CA GLU A 42 -12.37 -2.57 4.17
C GLU A 42 -11.38 -1.80 5.03
N SER A 43 -11.08 -2.31 6.23
CA SER A 43 -10.12 -1.69 7.13
C SER A 43 -8.72 -1.66 6.52
N VAL A 44 -8.28 -2.77 5.92
CA VAL A 44 -6.99 -2.86 5.21
C VAL A 44 -6.96 -1.90 4.00
N ILE A 45 -8.06 -1.80 3.24
CA ILE A 45 -8.17 -0.84 2.13
C ILE A 45 -7.96 0.60 2.63
N GLY A 46 -8.59 0.97 3.75
CA GLY A 46 -8.42 2.29 4.36
C GLY A 46 -6.95 2.59 4.70
N LEU A 47 -6.25 1.64 5.33
CA LEU A 47 -4.83 1.81 5.68
C LEU A 47 -3.94 2.01 4.44
N TRP A 48 -4.21 1.30 3.35
CA TRP A 48 -3.48 1.49 2.10
C TRP A 48 -3.84 2.80 1.40
N GLN A 49 -5.08 3.29 1.53
CA GLN A 49 -5.47 4.61 1.05
C GLN A 49 -4.72 5.72 1.80
N ASP A 50 -4.65 5.64 3.13
CA ASP A 50 -3.88 6.58 3.95
C ASP A 50 -2.39 6.56 3.56
N GLN A 51 -1.84 5.37 3.29
CA GLN A 51 -0.45 5.25 2.84
C GLN A 51 -0.24 5.85 1.44
N LEU A 52 -1.20 5.72 0.53
CA LEU A 52 -1.16 6.34 -0.79
C LEU A 52 -1.19 7.86 -0.71
N GLU A 53 -1.95 8.42 0.24
CA GLU A 53 -1.98 9.86 0.50
C GLU A 53 -0.62 10.36 0.97
N LYS A 54 0.02 9.66 1.92
CA LYS A 54 1.38 10.00 2.39
C LYS A 54 2.39 9.98 1.25
N ILE A 55 2.43 8.91 0.46
CA ILE A 55 3.31 8.79 -0.72
C ILE A 55 3.06 9.93 -1.72
N THR A 56 1.81 10.34 -1.89
CA THR A 56 1.44 11.44 -2.78
C THR A 56 1.88 12.80 -2.23
N ALA A 57 1.81 13.00 -0.92
CA ALA A 57 2.34 14.18 -0.26
C ALA A 57 3.87 14.24 -0.38
N ASP A 58 4.57 13.12 -0.17
CA ASP A 58 6.02 13.02 -0.31
C ASP A 58 6.48 13.37 -1.74
N ALA A 59 5.74 12.94 -2.76
CA ALA A 59 5.99 13.35 -4.16
C ALA A 59 6.00 14.88 -4.34
N ARG A 60 5.03 15.58 -3.74
CA ARG A 60 4.95 17.05 -3.81
C ARG A 60 6.12 17.70 -3.11
N VAL A 61 6.49 17.20 -1.93
CA VAL A 61 7.65 17.71 -1.18
C VAL A 61 8.93 17.53 -2.00
N ILE A 62 9.13 16.38 -2.64
CA ILE A 62 10.28 16.13 -3.52
C ILE A 62 10.32 17.14 -4.68
N GLU A 63 9.17 17.39 -5.33
CA GLU A 63 9.05 18.37 -6.41
C GLU A 63 9.36 19.79 -5.94
N GLU A 64 8.88 20.18 -4.76
CA GLU A 64 9.15 21.48 -4.13
C GLU A 64 10.65 21.66 -3.83
N ILE A 65 11.30 20.63 -3.29
CA ILE A 65 12.75 20.68 -3.01
C ILE A 65 13.54 20.79 -4.33
N LEU A 66 13.18 19.99 -5.35
CA LEU A 66 13.78 20.07 -6.68
C LEU A 66 13.67 21.48 -7.27
N ALA A 67 12.50 22.11 -7.16
CA ALA A 67 12.27 23.46 -7.66
C ALA A 67 13.06 24.52 -6.90
N GLY A 68 13.32 24.30 -5.60
CA GLY A 68 14.07 25.20 -4.74
C GLY A 68 15.59 24.99 -4.72
N LEU A 69 16.09 23.90 -5.31
CA LEU A 69 17.51 23.56 -5.24
C LEU A 69 18.33 24.43 -6.19
N THR A 70 18.99 25.45 -5.62
CA THR A 70 19.83 26.40 -6.36
C THR A 70 21.25 26.44 -5.82
N ALA A 71 22.21 26.80 -6.68
CA ALA A 71 23.61 26.86 -6.31
C ALA A 71 23.84 27.98 -5.28
N PRO A 72 24.49 27.72 -4.14
CA PRO A 72 24.77 28.77 -3.14
C PRO A 72 25.68 29.89 -3.66
N GLY A 73 26.50 29.60 -4.67
CA GLY A 73 27.41 30.54 -5.31
C GLY A 73 27.76 30.13 -6.76
N PRO A 74 28.49 30.98 -7.49
CA PRO A 74 28.87 30.73 -8.88
C PRO A 74 30.07 29.79 -9.04
N ASP A 75 30.63 29.27 -7.94
CA ASP A 75 31.80 28.42 -7.97
C ASP A 75 31.47 26.98 -8.40
N PRO A 76 32.47 26.21 -8.88
CA PRO A 76 32.26 24.84 -9.31
C PRO A 76 31.74 23.90 -8.22
N ALA A 77 32.08 24.14 -6.94
CA ALA A 77 31.61 23.27 -5.84
C ALA A 77 30.13 23.50 -5.57
N SER A 78 29.67 24.76 -5.58
CA SER A 78 28.24 25.10 -5.49
C SER A 78 27.41 24.50 -6.64
N SER A 79 27.95 24.50 -7.86
CA SER A 79 27.30 23.86 -9.02
C SER A 79 27.25 22.34 -8.85
N GLY A 80 28.36 21.72 -8.42
CA GLY A 80 28.43 20.29 -8.15
C GLY A 80 27.46 19.82 -7.06
N TYR A 81 27.27 20.63 -6.01
CA TYR A 81 26.27 20.39 -4.96
C TYR A 81 24.86 20.28 -5.53
N VAL A 82 24.46 21.21 -6.41
CA VAL A 82 23.13 21.19 -7.06
C VAL A 82 22.99 19.98 -7.97
N THR A 83 23.99 19.66 -8.78
CA THR A 83 23.94 18.49 -9.68
C THR A 83 23.72 17.20 -8.88
N MET A 84 24.55 16.96 -7.86
CA MET A 84 24.43 15.76 -7.02
C MET A 84 23.10 15.71 -6.25
N GLY A 85 22.64 16.86 -5.75
CA GLY A 85 21.33 16.96 -5.09
C GLY A 85 20.18 16.67 -6.04
N THR A 86 20.23 17.19 -7.26
CA THR A 86 19.24 16.97 -8.31
C THR A 86 19.17 15.50 -8.69
N ASP A 87 20.32 14.87 -8.96
CA ASP A 87 20.40 13.45 -9.33
C ASP A 87 19.80 12.56 -8.24
N SER A 88 20.11 12.87 -6.97
CA SER A 88 19.58 12.14 -5.81
C SER A 88 18.07 12.30 -5.67
N LEU A 89 17.54 13.52 -5.86
CA LEU A 89 16.11 13.79 -5.77
C LEU A 89 15.31 13.19 -6.93
N VAL A 90 15.88 13.16 -8.14
CA VAL A 90 15.28 12.48 -9.30
C VAL A 90 15.19 10.97 -9.05
N ALA A 91 16.24 10.37 -8.49
CA ALA A 91 16.21 8.96 -8.11
C ALA A 91 15.13 8.69 -7.04
N LEU A 92 15.03 9.55 -6.03
CA LEU A 92 14.01 9.45 -4.99
C LEU A 92 12.59 9.61 -5.57
N GLN A 93 12.38 10.57 -6.48
CA GLN A 93 11.09 10.77 -7.16
C GLN A 93 10.66 9.52 -7.94
N SER A 94 11.59 8.90 -8.66
CA SER A 94 11.34 7.65 -9.40
C SER A 94 10.97 6.49 -8.47
N GLN A 95 11.66 6.37 -7.33
CA GLN A 95 11.32 5.36 -6.32
C GLN A 95 9.92 5.62 -5.71
N ASN A 96 9.61 6.88 -5.39
CA ASN A 96 8.30 7.26 -4.86
C ASN A 96 7.17 6.97 -5.86
N LEU A 97 7.38 7.23 -7.15
CA LEU A 97 6.43 6.88 -8.21
C LEU A 97 6.21 5.36 -8.28
N SER A 98 7.30 4.58 -8.18
CA SER A 98 7.23 3.11 -8.17
C SER A 98 6.42 2.60 -6.97
N MET A 99 6.63 3.18 -5.79
CA MET A 99 5.83 2.88 -4.59
C MET A 99 4.36 3.24 -4.78
N LYS A 100 4.07 4.43 -5.32
CA LYS A 100 2.71 4.87 -5.61
C LYS A 100 1.97 3.86 -6.51
N GLN A 101 2.63 3.43 -7.57
CA GLN A 101 2.05 2.47 -8.50
C GLN A 101 1.82 1.10 -7.85
N TYR A 102 2.78 0.62 -7.05
CA TYR A 102 2.62 -0.60 -6.27
C TYR A 102 1.37 -0.54 -5.37
N VAL A 103 1.20 0.54 -4.59
CA VAL A 103 0.04 0.71 -3.70
C VAL A 103 -1.26 0.76 -4.48
N GLN A 104 -1.31 1.49 -5.60
CA GLN A 104 -2.51 1.57 -6.43
C GLN A 104 -2.93 0.21 -7.01
N ASP A 105 -1.97 -0.57 -7.51
CA ASP A 105 -2.24 -1.91 -8.04
C ASP A 105 -2.65 -2.88 -6.94
N TYR A 106 -2.14 -2.68 -5.73
CA TYR A 106 -2.53 -3.44 -4.56
C TYR A 106 -3.96 -3.13 -4.11
N LEU A 107 -4.33 -1.85 -4.04
CA LEU A 107 -5.69 -1.41 -3.73
C LEU A 107 -6.73 -2.00 -4.70
N LYS A 108 -6.41 -2.07 -6.00
CA LYS A 108 -7.28 -2.75 -6.99
C LYS A 108 -7.51 -4.22 -6.66
N LYS A 109 -6.47 -4.94 -6.22
CA LYS A 109 -6.57 -6.36 -5.83
C LYS A 109 -7.43 -6.53 -4.59
N LEU A 110 -7.28 -5.65 -3.59
CA LEU A 110 -8.09 -5.67 -2.37
C LEU A 110 -9.56 -5.37 -2.66
N GLN A 111 -9.85 -4.36 -3.48
CA GLN A 111 -11.23 -4.05 -3.87
C GLN A 111 -11.89 -5.22 -4.58
N ALA A 112 -11.19 -5.84 -5.54
CA ALA A 112 -11.69 -7.02 -6.24
C ALA A 112 -11.88 -8.24 -5.32
N ALA A 113 -11.12 -8.33 -4.22
CA ALA A 113 -11.31 -9.37 -3.21
C ALA A 113 -12.56 -9.09 -2.37
N LYS A 114 -12.74 -7.85 -1.90
CA LYS A 114 -13.91 -7.41 -1.13
C LYS A 114 -15.20 -7.66 -1.90
N ASP A 115 -15.26 -7.26 -3.16
CA ASP A 115 -16.46 -7.42 -3.99
C ASP A 115 -16.85 -8.90 -4.15
N LYS A 116 -15.87 -9.80 -4.24
CA LYS A 116 -16.10 -11.25 -4.29
C LYS A 116 -16.62 -11.81 -2.98
N THR A 117 -16.07 -11.36 -1.85
CA THR A 117 -16.52 -11.78 -0.51
C THR A 117 -17.97 -11.36 -0.30
N VAL A 118 -18.30 -10.09 -0.57
CA VAL A 118 -19.67 -9.57 -0.45
C VAL A 118 -20.66 -10.34 -1.33
N ALA A 119 -20.29 -10.65 -2.58
CA ALA A 119 -21.15 -11.42 -3.49
C ALA A 119 -21.38 -12.86 -3.00
N ALA A 120 -20.36 -13.50 -2.43
CA ALA A 120 -20.48 -14.84 -1.85
C ALA A 120 -21.40 -14.84 -0.61
N ASP A 121 -21.27 -13.84 0.25
CA ASP A 121 -22.09 -13.70 1.46
C ASP A 121 -23.57 -13.48 1.11
N GLN A 122 -23.85 -12.65 0.09
CA GLN A 122 -25.21 -12.43 -0.41
C GLN A 122 -25.83 -13.70 -1.00
N ALA A 123 -25.09 -14.43 -1.83
CA ALA A 123 -25.57 -15.69 -2.41
C ALA A 123 -25.91 -16.73 -1.33
N ASN A 124 -25.09 -16.83 -0.28
CA ASN A 124 -25.34 -17.72 0.84
C ASN A 124 -26.56 -17.29 1.68
N ALA A 125 -26.73 -15.98 1.90
CA ALA A 125 -27.89 -15.43 2.60
C ALA A 125 -29.21 -15.70 1.84
N ASP A 126 -29.21 -15.58 0.52
CA ASP A 126 -30.38 -15.83 -0.31
C ASP A 126 -30.75 -17.33 -0.37
N LEU A 127 -29.75 -18.22 -0.42
CA LEU A 127 -29.96 -19.67 -0.30
C LEU A 127 -30.54 -20.05 1.07
N GLY A 128 -30.17 -19.35 2.13
CA GLY A 128 -30.71 -19.56 3.48
C GLY A 128 -32.15 -19.12 3.66
N ARG A 129 -32.62 -18.12 2.90
CA ARG A 129 -34.02 -17.63 2.93
C ARG A 129 -35.00 -18.45 2.09
N ALA A 130 -34.49 -19.28 1.17
CA ALA A 130 -35.30 -20.13 0.30
C ALA A 130 -35.63 -21.51 0.90
N ARG A 131 -35.29 -21.75 2.17
CA ARG A 131 -35.63 -22.94 2.96
C ARG A 131 -36.64 -22.58 4.05
#